data_AF-A0A3B9P447-F1
#
_entry.id   AF-A0A3B9P447-F1
#
_cell.length_a   1.000
_cell.length_b   1.000
_cell.length_c   1.000
_cell.angle_alpha   90.00
_cell.angle_beta   90.00
_cell.angle_gamma   90.00
#
_symmetry.space_group_name_H-M   'P 1'
#
loop_
_entity.id
_entity.type
_entity.pdbx_description
1 polymer ?
#
loop_
_entity_poly.entity_id
_entity_poly.type
_entity_poly.pdbx_seq_one_letter_code
_entity_poly.pdbx_strand_id
1 'polypeptide(L)' 'LERTNKKFIYRFTYMEKKAQEQGKSLNEMILPEMELLWNEAKAQSKD' A
#
# COMPACT_ATOMS: atom_id res chain seq x y z
N LEU A 1 -4.60 16.20 11.37
CA LEU A 1 -3.58 15.15 11.22
C LEU A 1 -4.14 13.72 11.27
N GLU A 2 -5.07 13.41 12.18
CA GLU A 2 -5.50 12.02 12.44
C GLU A 2 -6.13 11.28 11.25
N ARG A 3 -6.92 11.96 10.41
CA ARG A 3 -7.57 11.32 9.23
C ARG A 3 -6.56 10.94 8.15
N THR A 4 -5.53 11.75 7.94
CA THR A 4 -4.48 11.47 6.94
C THR A 4 -3.59 10.31 7.38
N ASN A 5 -3.25 10.25 8.67
CA ASN A 5 -2.46 9.15 9.22
C ASN A 5 -3.18 7.80 9.11
N LYS A 6 -4.51 7.77 9.34
CA LYS A 6 -5.30 6.54 9.18
C LYS A 6 -5.29 6.02 7.74
N LYS A 7 -5.40 6.90 6.73
CA LYS A 7 -5.31 6.53 5.31
C LYS A 7 -3.94 5.99 4.95
N PHE A 8 -2.89 6.64 5.47
CA PHE A 8 -1.52 6.20 5.22
C PHE A 8 -1.28 4.81 5.80
N ILE A 9 -1.66 4.59 7.06
CA ILE A 9 -1.53 3.29 7.72
C ILE A 9 -2.31 2.22 6.93
N TYR A 10 -3.56 2.48 6.55
CA TYR A 10 -4.35 1.54 5.76
C TYR A 10 -3.66 1.17 4.44
N ARG A 11 -3.20 2.17 3.68
CA ARG A 11 -2.55 1.94 2.39
C ARG A 11 -1.25 1.17 2.54
N PHE A 12 -0.46 1.51 3.54
CA PHE A 12 0.81 0.83 3.82
C PHE A 12 0.59 -0.63 4.21
N THR A 13 -0.35 -0.90 5.12
CA THR A 13 -0.71 -2.28 5.52
C THR A 13 -1.26 -3.08 4.34
N TYR A 14 -2.07 -2.46 3.47
CA TYR A 14 -2.56 -3.10 2.26
C TYR A 14 -1.41 -3.52 1.34
N MET A 15 -0.47 -2.62 1.12
CA MET A 15 0.70 -2.88 0.27
C MET A 15 1.61 -3.94 0.87
N GLU A 16 1.85 -3.96 2.18
CA GLU A 16 2.61 -5.03 2.85
C GLU A 16 1.98 -6.39 2.63
N LYS A 17 0.65 -6.48 2.83
CA LYS A 17 -0.09 -7.72 2.61
C LYS A 17 0.04 -8.20 1.17
N LYS A 18 -0.11 -7.29 0.20
CA LYS A 18 0.01 -7.62 -1.23
C LYS A 18 1.42 -8.02 -1.65
N ALA A 19 2.44 -7.35 -1.10
CA ALA A 19 3.84 -7.73 -1.33
C ALA A 19 4.09 -9.15 -0.77
N GLN A 20 3.62 -9.42 0.45
CA GLN A 20 3.75 -10.74 1.09
C GLN A 20 3.01 -11.83 0.30
N GLU A 21 1.82 -11.57 -0.23
CA GLU A 21 1.09 -12.48 -1.14
C GLU A 21 1.88 -12.82 -2.41
N GLN A 22 2.74 -11.91 -2.87
CA GLN A 22 3.63 -12.10 -4.01
C GLN A 22 4.98 -12.72 -3.63
N GLY A 23 5.20 -13.03 -2.35
CA GLY A 23 6.48 -13.53 -1.84
C GLY A 23 7.61 -12.49 -1.89
N LYS A 24 7.26 -11.20 -1.98
CA LYS A 24 8.21 -10.08 -2.01
C LYS A 24 8.07 -9.22 -0.76
N SER A 25 9.13 -8.54 -0.37
CA SER A 25 9.03 -7.47 0.63
C SER A 25 8.90 -6.10 -0.03
N LEU A 26 8.21 -5.15 0.60
CA LEU A 26 8.01 -3.80 0.06
C LEU A 26 9.33 -3.06 -0.23
N ASN A 27 10.37 -3.35 0.56
CA ASN A 27 11.71 -2.77 0.37
C ASN A 27 12.45 -3.31 -0.87
N GLU A 28 12.01 -4.43 -1.43
CA GLU A 28 12.57 -5.05 -2.64
C GLU A 28 11.79 -4.66 -3.90
N MET A 29 10.65 -3.98 -3.75
CA MET A 29 9.82 -3.55 -4.87
C MET A 29 10.38 -2.30 -5.55
N ILE A 30 10.25 -2.26 -6.87
CA ILE A 30 10.59 -1.07 -7.65
C ILE A 30 9.46 -0.03 -7.58
N LEU A 31 9.80 1.25 -7.79
CA LEU A 31 8.84 2.36 -7.77
C LEU A 31 7.55 2.09 -8.59
N PRO A 32 7.61 1.55 -9.82
CA PRO A 32 6.41 1.24 -10.59
C PRO A 32 5.49 0.19 -9.94
N GLU A 33 6.06 -0.85 -9.34
CA GLU A 33 5.27 -1.89 -8.66
C GLU A 33 4.63 -1.34 -7.37
N MET A 34 5.39 -0.52 -6.63
CA MET A 34 4.90 0.15 -5.43
C MET A 34 3.76 1.13 -5.76
N GLU A 35 3.86 1.87 -6.87
CA GLU A 35 2.84 2.81 -7.32
C GLU A 35 1.54 2.11 -7.74
N LEU A 36 1.63 0.94 -8.38
CA LEU A 36 0.46 0.10 -8.69
C LEU A 36 -0.28 -0.33 -7.42
N LEU A 37 0.44 -0.90 -6.44
CA LEU A 37 -0.17 -1.32 -5.16
C LEU A 37 -0.72 -0.12 -4.37
N TRP A 38 -0.05 1.02 -4.40
CA TRP A 38 -0.50 2.24 -3.74
C TRP A 38 -1.81 2.76 -4.35
N ASN A 39 -1.93 2.75 -5.69
CA ASN A 39 -3.15 3.15 -6.38
C ASN A 39 -4.30 2.17 -6.10
N GLU A 40 -4.04 0.87 -6.05
CA GLU A 40 -5.02 -0.15 -5.65
C GLU A 40 -5.49 0.07 -4.20
N ALA A 41 -4.55 0.31 -3.28
CA ALA A 41 -4.84 0.61 -1.88
C ALA A 41 -5.67 1.88 -1.73
N LYS A 42 -5.38 2.92 -2.51
CA LYS A 42 -6.13 4.18 -2.55
C LYS A 42 -7.55 3.98 -3.07
N ALA A 43 -7.76 3.11 -4.06
CA ALA A 43 -9.09 2.77 -4.56
C ALA A 43 -9.92 1.98 -3.53
N GLN A 44 -9.26 1.13 -2.72
CA GLN A 44 -9.90 0.39 -1.62
C GLN A 44 -10.16 1.25 -0.39
N SER A 45 -9.28 2.21 -0.09
CA SER A 45 -9.51 3.24 0.93
C SER A 45 -10.52 4.26 0.41
N LYS A 46 -11.80 3.88 0.36
CA LYS A 46 -12.88 4.83 0.08
C LYS A 46 -12.89 5.86 1.21
N ASP A 47 -12.51 7.08 0.88
CA ASP A 47 -12.87 8.28 1.61
C ASP A 47 -14.20 8.82 1.14
#